data_AF-A0A9P0H8E5-F1
#
_entry.id   AF-A0A9P0H8E5-F1
#
_cell.length_a   1.000
_cell.length_b   1.000
_cell.length_c   1.000
_cell.angle_alpha   90.00
_cell.angle_beta   90.00
_cell.angle_gamma   90.00
#
_symmetry.space_group_name_H-M   'P 1'
#
loop_
_entity.id
_entity.type
_entity.pdbx_description
1 polymer ?
#
loop_
_entity_poly.entity_id
_entity_poly.type
_entity_poly.pdbx_seq_one_letter_code
_entity_poly.pdbx_strand_id
1 'polypeptide(L)'
;MPRGKYTNHKGRSRKFTSAEELEEQRRQDERIRQRRLERGDISSESEPEEKNEGSGSDSEESDSDDGPHKVKGVENLIEVENPNRIQKKTKKAPTAAVNPEAPAKPELSRREREEIEKARASAQYQKLHAEGRTAQAQADLARLAIVKQQREEAAKRREAERMEKEAAKASKTQQTQRALGKKTT
;
A
#
# COMPACT_ATOMS: atom_id res chain seq x y z
N MET A 1 20.06 36.43 13.98
CA MET A 1 20.23 35.01 14.37
C MET A 1 19.79 34.13 13.21
N PRO A 2 20.61 33.18 12.74
CA PRO A 2 20.26 32.34 11.59
C PRO A 2 19.22 31.30 12.02
N ARG A 3 18.09 31.22 11.30
CA ARG A 3 17.04 30.22 11.55
C ARG A 3 17.57 28.86 11.08
N GLY A 4 17.52 27.85 11.96
CA GLY A 4 18.09 26.53 11.71
C GLY A 4 17.55 25.84 10.46
N LYS A 5 18.38 24.96 9.87
CA LYS A 5 18.13 24.21 8.62
C LYS A 5 16.93 23.26 8.62
N TYR A 6 16.26 23.06 9.74
CA TYR A 6 15.19 22.06 9.88
C TYR A 6 13.83 22.72 10.05
N THR A 7 12.88 22.31 9.22
CA THR A 7 11.48 22.72 9.32
C THR A 7 10.80 21.96 10.45
N ASN A 8 10.36 22.69 11.48
CA ASN A 8 9.58 22.09 12.56
C ASN A 8 8.16 21.81 12.08
N HIS A 9 7.82 20.54 11.92
CA HIS A 9 6.49 20.08 11.48
C HIS A 9 5.49 19.94 12.63
N LYS A 10 5.91 20.20 13.87
CA LYS A 10 5.08 20.05 15.06
C LYS A 10 3.96 21.11 15.08
N GLY A 11 2.71 20.65 15.15
CA GLY A 11 1.52 21.53 15.15
C GLY A 11 0.99 21.89 13.75
N ARG A 12 1.61 21.43 12.66
CA ARG A 12 1.07 21.62 11.31
C ARG A 12 -0.03 20.58 11.05
N SER A 13 -1.15 21.00 10.45
CA SER A 13 -2.22 20.09 10.03
C SER A 13 -1.65 19.02 9.09
N ARG A 14 -1.88 17.74 9.41
CA ARG A 14 -1.50 16.63 8.52
C ARG A 14 -2.35 16.73 7.26
N LYS A 15 -1.71 16.93 6.11
CA LYS A 15 -2.36 16.81 4.80
C LYS A 15 -2.12 15.40 4.32
N PHE A 16 -3.20 14.68 4.01
CA PHE A 16 -3.13 13.41 3.30
C PHE A 16 -3.19 13.73 1.81
N THR A 17 -2.29 13.16 1.02
CA THR A 17 -2.40 13.20 -0.44
C THR A 17 -3.68 12.48 -0.85
N SER A 18 -4.49 13.10 -1.71
CA SER A 18 -5.67 12.42 -2.24
C SER A 18 -5.23 11.34 -3.25
N ALA A 19 -6.07 10.33 -3.47
CA ALA A 19 -5.78 9.31 -4.48
C ALA A 19 -5.60 9.92 -5.88
N GLU A 20 -6.39 10.96 -6.19
CA GLU A 20 -6.28 11.75 -7.41
C GLU A 20 -4.94 12.49 -7.50
N GLU A 21 -4.46 13.07 -6.41
CA GLU A 21 -3.17 13.77 -6.37
C GLU A 21 -1.99 12.79 -6.52
N LEU A 22 -2.10 11.57 -5.99
CA LEU A 22 -1.12 10.50 -6.20
C LEU A 22 -1.09 10.03 -7.65
N GLU A 23 -2.26 9.87 -8.29
CA GLU A 23 -2.35 9.47 -9.69
C GLU A 23 -1.85 10.58 -10.63
N GLU A 24 -2.14 11.84 -10.31
CA GLU A 24 -1.58 12.98 -11.03
C GLU A 24 -0.06 13.06 -10.90
N GLN A 25 0.49 12.85 -9.70
CA GLN A 25 1.94 12.79 -9.50
C GLN A 25 2.57 11.69 -10.36
N ARG A 26 2.00 10.48 -10.33
CA ARG A 26 2.46 9.37 -11.17
C ARG A 26 2.41 9.72 -12.66
N ARG A 27 1.33 10.36 -13.12
CA ARG A 27 1.18 10.79 -14.52
C ARG A 27 2.20 11.87 -14.91
N GLN A 28 2.53 12.78 -13.99
CA GLN A 28 3.57 13.78 -14.22
C GLN A 28 4.95 13.13 -14.30
N ASP A 29 5.25 12.19 -13.41
CA ASP A 29 6.52 11.45 -13.44
C ASP A 29 6.67 10.62 -14.72
N GLU A 30 5.59 9.97 -15.17
CA GLU A 30 5.56 9.26 -16.45
C GLU A 30 5.80 10.20 -17.64
N ARG A 31 5.19 11.40 -17.66
CA ARG A 31 5.46 12.42 -18.70
C ARG A 31 6.89 12.93 -18.67
N ILE A 32 7.45 13.15 -17.49
CA ILE A 32 8.84 13.58 -17.33
C ILE A 32 9.78 12.47 -17.83
N ARG A 33 9.49 11.22 -17.49
CA ARG A 33 10.23 10.04 -17.94
C ARG A 33 10.19 9.91 -19.47
N GLN A 34 9.02 10.06 -20.09
CA GLN A 34 8.86 10.07 -21.55
C GLN A 34 9.70 11.17 -22.20
N ARG A 35 9.66 12.40 -21.67
CA ARG A 35 10.50 13.50 -22.17
C ARG A 35 12.00 13.20 -22.05
N ARG A 36 12.43 12.52 -20.99
CA ARG A 36 13.83 12.10 -20.80
C ARG A 36 14.23 10.98 -21.76
N LEU A 37 13.34 10.03 -22.04
CA LEU A 37 13.51 8.98 -23.05
C LEU A 37 13.67 9.59 -24.45
N GLU A 38 12.78 10.52 -24.84
CA GLU A 38 12.84 11.22 -26.13
C GLU A 38 14.13 12.03 -26.31
N ARG A 39 14.69 12.54 -25.20
CA ARG A 39 15.98 13.26 -25.18
C ARG A 39 17.19 12.33 -25.16
N GLY A 40 17.00 11.02 -24.96
CA GLY A 40 18.08 10.04 -24.83
C GLY A 40 18.82 10.06 -23.50
N ASP A 41 18.25 10.69 -22.46
CA ASP A 41 18.84 10.83 -21.11
C ASP A 41 18.72 9.51 -20.30
N ILE A 42 17.73 8.68 -20.63
CA ILE A 42 17.48 7.39 -19.99
C ILE A 42 17.11 6.34 -21.05
N SER A 43 17.50 5.08 -20.83
CA SER A 43 17.11 3.94 -21.68
C SER A 43 15.75 3.37 -21.26
N SER A 44 15.03 2.74 -22.21
CA SER A 44 13.75 2.06 -21.97
C SER A 44 13.79 1.01 -20.84
N GLU A 45 14.98 0.49 -20.54
CA GLU A 45 15.21 -0.56 -19.52
C GLU A 45 15.42 0.00 -18.09
N SER A 46 15.56 1.31 -17.92
CA SER A 46 15.78 1.90 -16.59
C SER A 46 14.48 1.97 -15.81
N GLU A 47 14.24 0.96 -14.96
CA GLU A 47 13.17 0.90 -13.96
C GLU A 47 13.17 2.13 -13.04
N PRO A 48 12.00 2.56 -12.53
CA PRO A 48 11.93 3.66 -11.57
C PRO A 48 12.60 3.23 -10.27
N GLU A 49 13.75 3.83 -9.94
CA GLU A 49 14.29 3.72 -8.58
C GLU A 49 13.35 4.45 -7.62
N GLU A 50 12.51 3.69 -6.91
CA GLU A 50 11.84 4.18 -5.73
C GLU A 50 12.90 4.57 -4.70
N LYS A 51 13.15 5.88 -4.57
CA LYS A 51 13.93 6.44 -3.47
C LYS A 51 13.17 6.23 -2.18
N ASN A 52 13.39 5.07 -1.56
CA ASN A 52 13.01 4.78 -0.19
C ASN A 52 13.85 5.65 0.76
N GLU A 53 13.36 6.87 1.01
CA GLU A 53 13.90 7.73 2.06
C GLU A 53 13.44 7.24 3.45
N GLY A 54 14.26 6.32 3.99
CA GLY A 54 14.58 6.16 5.41
C GLY A 54 13.49 6.39 6.47
N SER A 55 12.91 5.29 6.95
CA SER A 55 12.58 5.13 8.37
C SER A 55 13.37 3.95 8.92
N GLY A 56 14.55 4.23 9.47
CA GLY A 56 15.33 3.26 10.24
C GLY A 56 14.57 2.86 11.50
N SER A 57 14.04 1.65 11.50
CA SER A 57 13.70 0.92 12.71
C SER A 57 14.75 -0.17 12.86
N ASP A 58 15.81 0.17 13.60
CA ASP A 58 16.76 -0.78 14.13
C ASP A 58 16.02 -1.61 15.19
N SER A 59 15.61 -2.81 14.80
CA SER A 59 15.04 -3.80 15.71
C SER A 59 15.86 -5.06 15.51
N GLU A 60 16.87 -5.20 16.35
CA GLU A 60 17.60 -6.44 16.54
C GLU A 60 16.62 -7.49 17.06
N GLU A 61 16.16 -8.37 16.19
CA GLU A 61 15.58 -9.65 16.59
C GLU A 61 16.28 -10.74 15.79
N SER A 62 17.10 -11.49 16.52
CA SER A 62 17.77 -12.69 16.06
C SER A 62 16.71 -13.77 15.89
N ASP A 63 16.20 -13.94 14.67
CA ASP A 63 15.41 -15.11 14.32
C ASP A 63 16.10 -15.93 13.23
N SER A 64 16.28 -17.20 13.56
CA SER A 64 17.09 -18.18 12.85
C SER A 64 16.30 -18.73 11.67
N ASP A 65 16.33 -18.05 10.53
CA ASP A 65 15.70 -18.54 9.30
C ASP A 65 16.66 -19.45 8.50
N ASP A 66 16.28 -20.73 8.44
CA ASP A 66 16.95 -21.86 7.79
C ASP A 66 16.61 -21.88 6.28
N GLY A 67 17.19 -20.93 5.54
CA GLY A 67 17.15 -20.87 4.08
C GLY A 67 18.55 -20.69 3.48
N PRO A 68 18.75 -20.98 2.17
CA PRO A 68 20.03 -20.75 1.52
C PRO A 68 20.30 -19.23 1.45
N HIS A 69 20.97 -18.71 2.47
CA HIS A 69 21.45 -17.33 2.50
C HIS A 69 22.33 -17.11 1.27
N LYS A 70 21.95 -16.15 0.42
CA LYS A 70 22.83 -15.62 -0.61
C LYS A 70 24.03 -15.02 0.11
N VAL A 71 25.19 -15.67 -0.01
CA VAL A 71 26.43 -15.23 0.63
C VAL A 71 26.71 -13.77 0.29
N LYS A 72 27.03 -12.96 1.30
CA LYS A 72 27.20 -11.51 1.12
C LYS A 72 28.68 -11.21 0.98
N GLY A 73 29.08 -10.57 -0.11
CA GLY A 73 30.44 -10.06 -0.29
C GLY A 73 31.50 -11.16 -0.42
N VAL A 74 32.57 -11.04 0.38
CA VAL A 74 33.84 -11.80 0.23
C VAL A 74 33.85 -13.12 1.01
N GLU A 75 32.75 -13.48 1.66
CA GLU A 75 32.62 -14.63 2.56
C GLU A 75 33.00 -15.98 1.94
N ASN A 76 32.93 -16.12 0.61
CA ASN A 76 33.33 -17.33 -0.12
C ASN A 76 34.74 -17.29 -0.72
N LEU A 77 35.41 -16.13 -0.73
CA LEU A 77 36.73 -15.97 -1.37
C LEU A 77 37.89 -16.21 -0.40
N ILE A 78 37.65 -16.13 0.91
CA ILE A 78 38.67 -16.29 1.94
C ILE A 78 38.38 -17.56 2.73
N GLU A 79 39.34 -18.48 2.76
CA GLU A 79 39.28 -19.69 3.57
C GLU A 79 39.44 -19.34 5.05
N VAL A 80 38.44 -19.65 5.86
CA VAL A 80 38.46 -19.35 7.29
C VAL A 80 39.06 -20.52 8.07
N GLU A 81 40.38 -20.48 8.28
CA GLU A 81 41.17 -21.46 9.06
C GLU A 81 41.12 -21.26 10.58
N ASN A 82 39.98 -20.83 11.14
CA ASN A 82 39.86 -20.67 12.59
C ASN A 82 39.53 -22.04 13.24
N PRO A 83 40.44 -22.64 14.05
CA PRO A 83 40.24 -23.97 14.63
C PRO A 83 39.09 -24.03 15.65
N ASN A 84 38.67 -22.89 16.20
CA ASN A 84 37.54 -22.80 17.12
C ASN A 84 36.20 -22.51 16.41
N ARG A 85 36.18 -22.44 15.08
CA ARG A 85 34.96 -22.13 14.30
C ARG A 85 34.06 -23.36 14.21
N ILE A 86 32.88 -23.28 14.82
CA ILE A 86 31.86 -24.33 14.74
C ILE A 86 31.22 -24.29 13.34
N GLN A 87 31.62 -25.22 12.46
CA GLN A 87 31.01 -25.35 11.12
C GLN A 87 29.64 -26.05 11.23
N LYS A 88 28.56 -25.32 10.95
CA LYS A 88 27.20 -25.87 10.88
C LYS A 88 27.03 -26.66 9.58
N LYS A 89 27.11 -28.00 9.64
CA LYS A 89 26.80 -28.86 8.48
C LYS A 89 25.28 -28.97 8.31
N THR A 90 24.77 -28.67 7.12
CA THR A 90 23.36 -28.86 6.79
C THR A 90 23.05 -30.35 6.74
N LYS A 91 22.25 -30.84 7.69
CA LYS A 91 21.76 -32.22 7.70
C LYS A 91 20.63 -32.31 6.67
N LYS A 92 20.93 -32.83 5.47
CA LYS A 92 19.89 -33.20 4.52
C LYS A 92 19.05 -34.32 5.15
N ALA A 93 17.77 -34.05 5.38
CA ALA A 93 16.82 -35.09 5.79
C ALA A 93 16.83 -36.21 4.74
N PRO A 94 16.83 -37.50 5.14
CA PRO A 94 16.70 -38.58 4.18
C PRO A 94 15.35 -38.43 3.50
N THR A 95 15.37 -38.37 2.17
CA THR A 95 14.18 -38.45 1.33
C THR A 95 13.41 -39.70 1.73
N ALA A 96 12.32 -39.52 2.49
CA ALA A 96 11.42 -40.58 2.86
C ALA A 96 10.84 -41.17 1.57
N ALA A 97 11.38 -42.32 1.17
CA ALA A 97 10.76 -43.19 0.20
C ALA A 97 9.36 -43.53 0.74
N VAL A 98 8.33 -43.02 0.07
CA VAL A 98 6.93 -43.34 0.33
C VAL A 98 6.72 -44.80 -0.03
N ASN A 99 6.86 -45.66 0.97
CA ASN A 99 6.54 -47.07 0.89
C ASN A 99 5.01 -47.21 1.10
N PRO A 100 4.23 -47.75 0.15
CA PRO A 100 2.76 -47.75 0.22
C PRO A 100 2.15 -48.75 1.23
N GLU A 101 2.95 -49.52 1.97
CA GLU A 101 2.49 -50.54 2.93
C GLU A 101 3.01 -50.32 4.37
N ALA A 102 3.05 -49.08 4.87
CA ALA A 102 3.28 -48.80 6.30
C ALA A 102 1.95 -48.43 7.02
N PRO A 103 1.70 -48.94 8.24
CA PRO A 103 0.42 -48.85 8.92
C PRO A 103 0.09 -47.41 9.31
N ALA A 104 -1.17 -47.03 9.09
CA ALA A 104 -1.89 -45.83 9.54
C ALA A 104 -1.06 -44.54 9.70
N LYS A 105 -1.38 -43.53 8.87
CA LYS A 105 -0.98 -42.12 9.06
C LYS A 105 -0.93 -41.81 10.57
N PRO A 106 0.17 -41.26 11.11
CA PRO A 106 0.28 -41.02 12.54
C PRO A 106 -0.95 -40.22 12.97
N GLU A 107 -1.78 -40.84 13.81
CA GLU A 107 -2.99 -40.21 14.30
C GLU A 107 -2.55 -39.01 15.11
N LEU A 108 -2.68 -37.81 14.51
CA LEU A 108 -2.36 -36.55 15.17
C LEU A 108 -2.95 -36.57 16.56
N SER A 109 -2.09 -36.28 17.54
CA SER A 109 -2.48 -36.24 18.94
C SER A 109 -3.72 -35.36 19.08
N ARG A 110 -4.60 -35.68 20.03
CA ARG A 110 -5.82 -34.89 20.28
C ARG A 110 -5.50 -33.38 20.37
N ARG A 111 -4.35 -33.04 20.95
CA ARG A 111 -3.83 -31.66 21.03
C ARG A 111 -3.53 -31.07 19.65
N GLU A 112 -2.85 -31.81 18.78
CA GLU A 112 -2.49 -31.37 17.44
C GLU A 112 -3.73 -31.17 16.56
N ARG A 113 -4.76 -32.01 16.72
CA ARG A 113 -6.04 -31.85 16.00
C ARG A 113 -6.75 -30.56 16.42
N GLU A 114 -6.85 -30.33 17.73
CA GLU A 114 -7.46 -29.11 18.29
C GLU A 114 -6.68 -27.84 17.88
N GLU A 115 -5.35 -27.89 17.83
CA GLU A 115 -4.51 -26.78 17.36
C GLU A 115 -4.71 -26.47 15.87
N ILE A 116 -4.78 -27.51 15.01
CA ILE A 116 -5.03 -27.35 13.59
C ILE A 116 -6.44 -26.80 13.34
N GLU A 117 -7.44 -27.27 14.08
CA GLU A 117 -8.80 -26.75 13.99
C GLU A 117 -8.90 -25.29 14.45
N LYS A 118 -8.21 -24.93 15.54
CA LYS A 118 -8.11 -23.55 16.01
C LYS A 118 -7.46 -22.65 14.96
N ALA A 119 -6.36 -23.10 14.34
CA ALA A 119 -5.70 -22.37 13.27
C ALA A 119 -6.58 -22.20 12.03
N ARG A 120 -7.33 -23.25 11.66
CA ARG A 120 -8.30 -23.19 10.55
C ARG A 120 -9.45 -22.23 10.86
N ALA A 121 -9.99 -22.26 12.08
CA ALA A 121 -11.05 -21.36 12.50
C ALA A 121 -10.58 -19.90 12.52
N SER A 122 -9.38 -19.62 13.02
CA SER A 122 -8.83 -18.26 12.97
C SER A 122 -8.60 -17.78 11.54
N ALA A 123 -8.07 -18.64 10.67
CA ALA A 123 -7.87 -18.32 9.25
C ALA A 123 -9.21 -18.07 8.54
N GLN A 124 -10.24 -18.87 8.83
CA GLN A 124 -11.57 -18.68 8.29
C GLN A 124 -12.21 -17.37 8.78
N TYR A 125 -12.06 -17.05 10.06
CA TYR A 125 -12.53 -15.79 10.62
C TYR A 125 -11.85 -14.59 9.95
N GLN A 126 -10.51 -14.62 9.81
CA GLN A 126 -9.76 -13.59 9.12
C GLN A 126 -10.19 -13.45 7.66
N LYS A 127 -10.43 -14.57 6.97
CA LYS A 127 -10.94 -14.57 5.59
C LYS A 127 -12.33 -13.92 5.51
N LEU A 128 -13.27 -14.31 6.38
CA LEU A 128 -14.61 -13.72 6.41
C LEU A 128 -14.57 -12.24 6.81
N HIS A 129 -13.63 -11.83 7.66
CA HIS A 129 -13.43 -10.44 8.05
C HIS A 129 -12.91 -9.61 6.87
N ALA A 130 -11.91 -10.13 6.15
CA ALA A 130 -11.38 -9.53 4.93
C ALA A 130 -12.44 -9.44 3.81
N GLU A 131 -13.29 -10.46 3.69
CA GLU A 131 -14.45 -10.45 2.78
C GLU A 131 -15.56 -9.47 3.20
N GLY A 132 -15.46 -8.85 4.38
CA GLY A 132 -16.48 -7.93 4.88
C GLY A 132 -17.74 -8.62 5.40
N ARG A 133 -17.70 -9.93 5.67
CA ARG A 133 -18.87 -10.73 6.08
C ARG A 133 -19.07 -10.80 7.59
N THR A 134 -18.04 -10.52 8.38
CA THR A 134 -18.19 -10.41 9.84
C THR A 134 -19.00 -9.16 10.21
N ALA A 135 -19.76 -9.21 11.30
CA ALA A 135 -20.57 -8.07 11.74
C ALA A 135 -19.75 -6.79 11.96
N GLN A 136 -18.51 -6.92 12.43
CA GLN A 136 -17.58 -5.80 12.59
C GLN A 136 -17.23 -5.17 11.24
N ALA A 137 -16.79 -5.98 10.27
CA ALA A 137 -16.42 -5.47 8.95
C ALA A 137 -17.64 -4.90 8.19
N GLN A 138 -18.82 -5.49 8.34
CA GLN A 138 -20.06 -4.94 7.79
C GLN A 138 -20.40 -3.57 8.37
N ALA A 139 -20.24 -3.39 9.69
CA ALA A 139 -20.47 -2.11 10.34
C ALA A 139 -19.48 -1.04 9.85
N ASP A 140 -18.20 -1.39 9.67
CA ASP A 140 -17.20 -0.48 9.14
C ASP A 140 -17.49 -0.11 7.68
N LEU A 141 -17.87 -1.07 6.84
CA LEU A 141 -18.30 -0.81 5.46
C LEU A 141 -19.55 0.08 5.42
N ALA A 142 -20.53 -0.16 6.28
CA ALA A 142 -21.73 0.66 6.38
C ALA A 142 -21.39 2.10 6.80
N ARG A 143 -20.48 2.27 7.78
CA ARG A 143 -19.98 3.59 8.17
C ARG A 143 -19.29 4.30 7.02
N LEU A 144 -18.45 3.60 6.26
CA LEU A 144 -17.81 4.17 5.07
C LEU A 144 -18.82 4.53 3.98
N ALA A 145 -19.87 3.72 3.78
CA ALA A 145 -20.93 4.00 2.82
C ALA A 145 -21.70 5.29 3.18
N ILE A 146 -22.02 5.50 4.46
CA ILE A 146 -22.65 6.76 4.93
C ILE A 146 -21.77 7.96 4.62
N VAL A 147 -20.46 7.87 4.86
CA VAL A 147 -19.52 8.97 4.55
C VAL A 147 -19.46 9.24 3.04
N LYS A 148 -19.45 8.19 2.21
CA LYS A 148 -19.49 8.34 0.75
C LYS A 148 -20.78 9.04 0.30
N GLN A 149 -21.93 8.60 0.80
CA GLN A 149 -23.22 9.23 0.52
C GLN A 149 -23.24 10.71 0.91
N GLN A 150 -22.77 11.05 2.12
CA GLN A 150 -22.69 12.44 2.57
C GLN A 150 -21.78 13.30 1.67
N ARG A 151 -20.67 12.73 1.19
CA ARG A 151 -19.76 13.44 0.27
C ARG A 151 -20.41 13.65 -1.10
N GLU A 152 -21.06 12.63 -1.64
CA GLU A 152 -21.77 12.72 -2.92
C GLU A 152 -22.94 13.71 -2.84
N GLU A 153 -23.73 13.67 -1.77
CA GLU A 153 -24.81 14.62 -1.54
C GLU A 153 -24.27 16.05 -1.38
N ALA A 154 -23.17 16.24 -0.65
CA ALA A 154 -22.55 17.55 -0.54
C ALA A 154 -22.00 18.06 -1.87
N ALA A 155 -21.42 17.18 -2.71
CA ALA A 155 -20.97 17.53 -4.05
C ALA A 155 -22.15 17.92 -4.95
N LYS A 156 -23.21 17.10 -4.98
CA LYS A 156 -24.45 17.39 -5.73
C LYS A 156 -25.10 18.68 -5.27
N ARG A 157 -25.15 18.96 -3.96
CA ARG A 157 -25.66 20.24 -3.42
C ARG A 157 -24.82 21.43 -3.87
N ARG A 158 -23.48 21.31 -3.87
CA ARG A 158 -22.59 22.38 -4.36
C ARG A 158 -22.74 22.62 -5.86
N GLU A 159 -22.90 21.56 -6.66
CA GLU A 159 -23.14 21.67 -8.10
C GLU A 159 -24.49 22.31 -8.40
N ALA A 160 -25.56 21.90 -7.70
CA ALA A 160 -26.88 22.52 -7.83
C ALA A 160 -26.84 24.01 -7.46
N GLU A 161 -26.23 24.36 -6.32
CA GLU A 161 -26.09 25.77 -5.91
C GLU A 161 -25.25 26.58 -6.91
N ARG A 162 -24.22 25.98 -7.51
CA ARG A 162 -23.42 26.62 -8.55
C ARG A 162 -24.25 26.88 -9.80
N MET A 163 -25.01 25.89 -10.27
CA MET A 163 -25.90 26.01 -11.42
C MET A 163 -26.99 27.06 -11.20
N GLU A 164 -27.61 27.10 -10.02
CA GLU A 164 -28.60 28.12 -9.66
C GLU A 164 -27.99 29.52 -9.62
N LYS A 165 -26.77 29.67 -9.06
CA LYS A 165 -26.05 30.94 -9.06
C LYS A 165 -25.67 31.38 -10.47
N GLU A 166 -25.26 30.47 -11.34
CA GLU A 166 -24.94 30.77 -12.74
C GLU A 166 -26.20 31.15 -13.54
N ALA A 167 -27.32 30.45 -13.35
CA ALA A 167 -28.61 30.80 -13.95
C ALA A 167 -29.16 32.14 -13.43
N ALA A 168 -29.00 32.43 -12.14
CA ALA A 168 -29.37 33.71 -11.53
C ALA A 168 -28.48 34.85 -12.06
N LYS A 169 -27.19 34.62 -12.28
CA LYS A 169 -26.29 35.58 -12.92
C LYS A 169 -26.65 35.80 -14.39
N ALA A 170 -26.94 34.73 -15.13
CA ALA A 170 -27.35 34.80 -16.54
C ALA A 170 -28.68 35.52 -16.73
N SER A 171 -29.67 35.27 -15.88
CA SER A 171 -30.95 36.01 -15.92
C SER A 171 -30.76 37.49 -15.57
N LYS A 172 -29.93 37.81 -14.56
CA LYS A 172 -29.58 39.20 -14.23
C LYS A 172 -28.85 39.89 -15.38
N THR A 173 -27.88 39.23 -16.03
CA THR A 173 -27.16 39.80 -17.18
C THR A 173 -28.08 39.97 -18.39
N GLN A 174 -29.00 39.05 -18.64
CA GLN A 174 -30.02 39.19 -19.70
C GLN A 174 -30.97 40.35 -19.40
N GLN A 175 -31.43 40.52 -18.16
CA GLN A 175 -32.28 41.64 -17.75
C GLN A 175 -31.56 42.99 -17.92
N THR A 176 -30.29 43.09 -17.51
CA THR A 176 -29.52 44.33 -17.68
C THR A 176 -29.23 44.63 -19.16
N GLN A 177 -28.92 43.62 -19.98
CA GLN A 177 -28.75 43.81 -21.44
C GLN A 177 -30.04 44.27 -22.12
N ARG A 178 -31.18 43.68 -21.74
CA ARG A 178 -32.51 44.08 -22.23
C ARG A 178 -32.86 45.52 -21.82
N ALA A 179 -32.55 45.91 -20.58
CA ALA A 179 -32.77 47.27 -20.09
C ALA A 179 -31.87 48.32 -20.79
N LEU A 180 -30.65 47.93 -21.15
CA LEU A 180 -29.71 48.77 -21.91
C LEU A 180 -30.02 48.85 -23.42
N GLY A 181 -31.13 48.25 -23.88
CA GLY A 181 -31.56 48.31 -25.28
C GLY A 181 -30.67 47.56 -26.28
N LYS A 182 -29.68 46.79 -25.78
CA LYS A 182 -28.81 45.96 -26.62
C LYS A 182 -29.58 44.69 -27.01
N LYS A 183 -30.38 44.78 -28.07
CA LYS A 183 -30.98 43.60 -28.68
C LYS A 183 -29.86 42.74 -29.26
N THR A 184 -29.67 41.55 -28.69
CA THR A 184 -28.81 40.51 -29.25
C THR A 184 -29.40 40.13 -30.61
N THR A 185 -28.77 40.55 -31.70
CA THR A 185 -28.99 40.02 -33.05
C THR A 185 -28.48 38.60 -33.16
#